data_AF-S9UUU3-F1
#
_entry.id   AF-S9UUU3-F1
#
_cell.length_a   1.000
_cell.length_b   1.000
_cell.length_c   1.000
_cell.angle_alpha   90.00
_cell.angle_beta   90.00
_cell.angle_gamma   90.00
#
_symmetry.space_group_name_H-M   'P 1'
#
loop_
_entity.id
_entity.type
_entity.pdbx_description
1 polymer ?
#
loop_
_entity_poly.entity_id
_entity_poly.type
_entity_poly.pdbx_seq_one_letter_code
_entity_poly.pdbx_strand_id
1 'polypeptide(L)'
;MSGSSDEDEDVVVLQVCARCQGIEDLQFDEETDTSYCARCRRLFARTGTEGFRILLNNDDLALVALIFKTLDKEEHKHWTWQTWNEFSDYTEHAAEAPIKGPEDLKNHFKEEFDIDLGEKKGEGYVITLKDLENMYGGYVYNQVDMLTEDSEALEAVGILHTGILE
;
A
#
# COMPACT_ATOMS: atom_id res chain seq x y z
N MET A 1 -7.97 35.97 22.39
CA MET A 1 -8.91 35.18 21.56
C MET A 1 -8.64 35.51 20.11
N SER A 2 -7.91 34.63 19.43
CA SER A 2 -7.76 34.42 17.98
C SER A 2 -6.57 33.49 17.76
N GLY A 3 -6.70 32.54 16.84
CA GLY A 3 -5.72 31.49 16.50
C GLY A 3 -6.49 30.27 16.02
N SER A 4 -7.18 30.36 14.89
CA SER A 4 -6.67 30.09 13.53
C SER A 4 -6.19 28.64 13.38
N SER A 5 -7.03 27.91 12.65
CA SER A 5 -6.86 26.64 11.96
C SER A 5 -5.53 26.49 11.24
N ASP A 6 -4.91 25.33 11.39
CA ASP A 6 -3.87 24.66 10.58
C ASP A 6 -3.65 23.32 11.33
N GLU A 7 -3.65 22.11 10.81
CA GLU A 7 -3.77 21.50 9.49
C GLU A 7 -4.33 20.10 9.79
N ASP A 8 -5.39 19.68 9.10
CA ASP A 8 -5.75 18.27 9.03
C ASP A 8 -4.61 17.59 8.26
N GLU A 9 -3.58 17.16 9.00
CA GLU A 9 -2.64 16.15 8.52
C GLU A 9 -3.47 14.88 8.33
N ASP A 10 -4.00 14.69 7.12
CA ASP A 10 -4.51 13.41 6.62
C ASP A 10 -3.34 12.43 6.49
N VAL A 11 -2.65 12.15 7.60
CA VAL A 11 -1.92 10.92 7.78
C VAL A 11 -3.00 9.85 7.71
N VAL A 12 -2.89 8.92 6.77
CA VAL A 12 -3.62 7.66 6.84
C VAL A 12 -3.14 6.94 8.09
N VAL A 13 -3.72 7.30 9.23
CA VAL A 13 -3.52 6.64 10.51
C VAL A 13 -3.92 5.20 10.26
N LEU A 14 -2.93 4.30 10.26
CA LEU A 14 -3.09 2.86 10.18
C LEU A 14 -4.22 2.45 11.14
N GLN A 15 -5.46 2.30 10.64
CA GLN A 15 -6.64 2.11 11.49
C GLN A 15 -6.54 0.74 12.17
N VAL A 16 -6.18 0.81 13.44
CA VAL A 16 -5.70 -0.28 14.27
C VAL A 16 -6.74 -1.39 14.43
N CYS A 17 -6.46 -2.54 13.80
CA CYS A 17 -6.85 -3.89 14.21
C CYS A 17 -8.25 -4.07 14.87
N ALA A 18 -9.30 -4.31 14.06
CA ALA A 18 -10.65 -4.64 14.58
C ALA A 18 -10.82 -6.11 15.05
N ARG A 19 -9.74 -6.89 15.19
CA ARG A 19 -9.78 -8.31 15.61
C ARG A 19 -9.46 -8.53 17.09
N CYS A 20 -9.63 -7.52 17.92
CA CYS A 20 -9.50 -7.65 19.37
C CYS A 20 -10.70 -8.45 19.90
N GLN A 21 -10.49 -9.65 20.45
CA GLN A 21 -11.57 -10.48 21.03
C GLN A 21 -11.97 -10.07 22.47
N GLY A 22 -11.54 -8.88 22.94
CA GLY A 22 -11.88 -8.33 24.25
C GLY A 22 -10.97 -7.17 24.68
N ILE A 23 -11.40 -6.39 25.69
CA ILE A 23 -10.66 -5.23 26.26
C ILE A 23 -9.40 -5.69 27.01
N GLU A 24 -9.38 -6.92 27.51
CA GLU A 24 -8.31 -7.46 28.36
C GLU A 24 -6.95 -7.65 27.64
N ASP A 25 -6.93 -7.59 26.30
CA ASP A 25 -5.71 -7.75 25.49
C ASP A 25 -5.13 -6.42 24.98
N LEU A 26 -5.78 -5.28 25.24
CA LEU A 26 -5.36 -3.97 24.78
C LEU A 26 -4.12 -3.49 25.55
N GLN A 27 -3.06 -3.21 24.81
CA GLN A 27 -1.85 -2.55 25.29
C GLN A 27 -1.79 -1.17 24.66
N PHE A 28 -1.64 -0.15 25.50
CA PHE A 28 -1.41 1.21 25.05
C PHE A 28 0.03 1.36 24.55
N ASP A 29 0.17 1.91 23.35
CA ASP A 29 1.44 2.25 22.75
C ASP A 29 1.67 3.76 22.87
N GLU A 30 2.64 4.14 23.71
CA GLU A 30 2.96 5.54 24.00
C GLU A 30 3.59 6.27 22.80
N GLU A 31 4.13 5.56 21.81
CA GLU A 31 4.77 6.15 20.63
C GLU A 31 3.74 6.58 19.59
N THR A 32 2.62 5.87 19.52
CA THR A 32 1.55 6.10 18.53
C THR A 32 0.23 6.58 19.17
N ASP A 33 0.23 6.86 20.47
CA ASP A 33 -0.96 7.27 21.28
C ASP A 33 -2.18 6.36 21.09
N THR A 34 -1.95 5.06 20.80
CA THR A 34 -3.01 4.15 20.36
C THR A 34 -3.01 2.83 21.12
N SER A 35 -4.19 2.24 21.35
CA SER A 35 -4.35 0.93 22.00
C SER A 35 -4.41 -0.21 20.99
N TYR A 36 -3.51 -1.19 21.09
CA TYR A 36 -3.43 -2.37 20.22
C TYR A 36 -3.70 -3.64 21.02
N CYS A 37 -4.39 -4.65 20.47
CA CYS A 37 -4.33 -5.96 21.10
C CYS A 37 -2.93 -6.57 20.99
N ALA A 38 -2.53 -7.40 21.96
CA ALA A 38 -1.24 -8.08 21.98
C ALA A 38 -0.94 -8.91 20.72
N ARG A 39 -1.98 -9.35 19.99
CA ARG A 39 -1.84 -10.02 18.68
C ARG A 39 -1.44 -9.03 17.59
N CYS A 40 -2.06 -7.86 17.54
CA CYS A 40 -1.79 -6.86 16.52
C CYS A 40 -0.47 -6.13 16.76
N ARG A 41 -0.09 -5.91 18.02
CA ARG A 41 1.26 -5.45 18.35
C ARG A 41 2.35 -6.42 17.88
N ARG A 42 2.15 -7.73 18.08
CA ARG A 42 3.07 -8.76 17.58
C ARG A 42 3.12 -8.80 16.05
N LEU A 43 1.97 -8.57 15.41
CA LEU A 43 1.88 -8.54 13.96
C LEU A 43 2.61 -7.32 13.39
N PHE A 44 2.37 -6.14 13.96
CA PHE A 44 3.06 -4.89 13.63
C PHE A 44 4.59 -4.98 13.85
N ALA A 45 5.01 -5.57 14.97
CA ALA A 45 6.45 -5.80 15.20
C ALA A 45 7.09 -6.72 14.14
N ARG A 46 6.32 -7.66 13.56
CA ARG A 46 6.80 -8.50 12.46
C ARG A 46 6.82 -7.75 11.15
N THR A 47 5.85 -6.88 10.86
CA THR A 47 5.85 -6.08 9.63
C THR A 47 7.05 -5.13 9.59
N GLY A 48 7.56 -4.66 10.72
CA GLY A 48 8.82 -3.90 10.78
C GLY A 48 10.08 -4.64 10.30
N THR A 49 10.07 -5.97 10.22
CA THR A 49 11.21 -6.77 9.71
C THR A 49 10.90 -7.54 8.43
N GLU A 50 9.67 -8.04 8.29
CA GLU A 50 9.24 -8.87 7.16
C GLU A 50 8.45 -8.08 6.10
N GLY A 51 8.02 -6.85 6.42
CA GLY A 51 7.11 -6.04 5.62
C GLY A 51 5.64 -6.43 5.82
N PHE A 52 4.72 -5.57 5.39
CA PHE A 52 3.28 -5.83 5.45
C PHE A 52 2.82 -6.97 4.53
N ARG A 53 3.63 -7.36 3.53
CA ARG A 53 3.35 -8.49 2.64
C ARG A 53 3.03 -9.81 3.35
N ILE A 54 3.43 -9.98 4.62
CA ILE A 54 3.12 -11.18 5.43
C ILE A 54 1.62 -11.34 5.74
N LEU A 55 0.84 -10.30 5.48
CA LEU A 55 -0.61 -10.27 5.70
C LEU A 55 -1.39 -10.77 4.49
N LEU A 56 -0.73 -10.88 3.33
CA LEU A 56 -1.30 -11.40 2.10
C LEU A 56 -1.25 -12.93 2.09
N ASN A 57 -2.34 -13.55 1.65
CA ASN A 57 -2.39 -14.98 1.39
C ASN A 57 -1.79 -15.29 0.00
N ASN A 58 -1.68 -16.57 -0.38
CA ASN A 58 -1.06 -16.96 -1.66
C ASN A 58 -1.85 -16.47 -2.88
N ASP A 59 -3.18 -16.42 -2.78
CA ASP A 59 -4.05 -15.96 -3.86
C ASP A 59 -3.93 -14.44 -4.00
N ASP A 60 -3.88 -13.70 -2.88
CA ASP A 60 -3.61 -12.26 -2.87
C ASP A 60 -2.26 -11.97 -3.53
N LEU A 61 -1.20 -12.70 -3.14
CA LEU A 61 0.13 -12.55 -3.72
C LEU A 61 0.13 -12.84 -5.23
N ALA A 62 -0.62 -13.85 -5.67
CA ALA A 62 -0.75 -14.19 -7.09
C ALA A 62 -1.47 -13.07 -7.86
N LEU A 63 -2.52 -12.48 -7.28
CA LEU A 63 -3.25 -11.37 -7.87
C LEU A 63 -2.40 -10.10 -7.96
N VAL A 64 -1.67 -9.74 -6.89
CA VAL A 64 -0.71 -8.62 -6.91
C VAL A 64 0.36 -8.85 -7.98
N ALA A 65 0.88 -10.07 -8.11
CA ALA A 65 1.85 -10.41 -9.15
C ALA A 65 1.26 -10.30 -10.57
N LEU A 66 -0.02 -10.65 -10.74
CA LEU A 66 -0.73 -10.50 -12.00
C LEU A 66 -0.92 -9.03 -12.37
N ILE A 67 -1.39 -8.19 -11.44
CA ILE A 67 -1.49 -6.74 -11.62
C ILE A 67 -0.13 -6.16 -12.00
N PHE A 68 0.90 -6.48 -11.20
CA PHE A 68 2.26 -6.01 -11.40
C PHE A 68 2.79 -6.31 -12.81
N LYS A 69 2.66 -7.57 -13.23
CA LYS A 69 3.13 -8.04 -14.53
C LYS A 69 2.35 -7.44 -15.70
N THR A 70 1.05 -7.20 -15.52
CA THR A 70 0.17 -6.70 -16.57
C THR A 70 0.56 -5.28 -17.01
N LEU A 71 0.97 -4.45 -16.05
CA LEU A 71 1.39 -3.06 -16.32
C LEU A 71 2.91 -2.92 -16.49
N ASP A 72 3.71 -3.94 -16.13
CA ASP A 72 5.13 -4.06 -16.49
C ASP A 72 5.32 -4.49 -17.96
N LYS A 73 4.82 -3.66 -18.89
CA LYS A 73 4.76 -3.95 -20.33
C LYS A 73 6.14 -4.22 -20.97
N GLU A 74 7.20 -3.70 -20.37
CA GLU A 74 8.57 -3.84 -20.85
C GLU A 74 9.36 -4.94 -20.11
N GLU A 75 8.71 -5.70 -19.22
CA GLU A 75 9.28 -6.78 -18.40
C GLU A 75 10.52 -6.37 -17.58
N HIS A 76 10.55 -5.12 -17.14
CA HIS A 76 11.69 -4.58 -16.40
C HIS A 76 11.77 -5.04 -14.95
N LYS A 77 10.73 -5.73 -14.47
CA LYS A 77 10.54 -6.20 -13.09
C LYS A 77 10.47 -5.07 -12.08
N HIS A 78 10.07 -3.89 -12.52
CA HIS A 78 9.83 -2.71 -11.70
C HIS A 78 8.92 -1.74 -12.44
N TRP A 79 8.24 -0.88 -11.70
CA TRP A 79 7.44 0.20 -12.24
C TRP A 79 8.14 1.54 -12.00
N THR A 80 8.10 2.39 -13.02
CA THR A 80 8.52 3.79 -12.88
C THR A 80 7.34 4.64 -12.46
N TRP A 81 7.58 5.93 -12.19
CA TRP A 81 6.51 6.89 -11.91
C TRP A 81 5.48 6.99 -13.04
N GLN A 82 5.88 6.72 -14.29
CA GLN A 82 4.96 6.71 -15.43
C GLN A 82 4.00 5.53 -15.37
N THR A 83 4.53 4.35 -15.04
CA THR A 83 3.73 3.13 -14.86
C THR A 83 2.80 3.26 -13.65
N TRP A 84 3.27 3.89 -12.57
CA TRP A 84 2.42 4.21 -11.42
C TRP A 84 1.27 5.13 -11.79
N ASN A 85 1.52 6.24 -12.49
CA ASN A 85 0.43 7.11 -12.94
C ASN A 85 -0.55 6.38 -13.85
N GLU A 86 -0.08 5.50 -14.74
CA GLU A 86 -0.98 4.67 -15.56
C GLU A 86 -1.85 3.75 -14.70
N PHE A 87 -1.27 3.11 -13.67
CA PHE A 87 -2.02 2.32 -12.69
C PHE A 87 -3.05 3.17 -11.94
N SER A 88 -2.63 4.32 -11.41
CA SER A 88 -3.48 5.28 -10.69
C SER A 88 -4.58 5.88 -11.55
N ASP A 89 -4.42 5.98 -12.87
CA ASP A 89 -5.48 6.45 -13.78
C ASP A 89 -6.62 5.43 -13.91
N TYR A 90 -6.34 4.15 -13.70
CA TYR A 90 -7.33 3.07 -13.75
C TYR A 90 -7.97 2.75 -12.39
N THR A 91 -7.35 3.22 -11.31
CA THR A 91 -7.71 2.89 -9.93
C THR A 91 -8.05 4.16 -9.16
N GLU A 92 -8.53 4.03 -7.92
CA GLU A 92 -8.83 5.21 -7.09
C GLU A 92 -7.58 5.79 -6.41
N HIS A 93 -6.38 5.36 -6.81
CA HIS A 93 -5.07 5.86 -6.32
C HIS A 93 -4.61 7.16 -6.99
N ALA A 94 -5.54 7.90 -7.60
CA ALA A 94 -5.21 9.18 -8.22
C ALA A 94 -4.79 10.18 -7.14
N ALA A 95 -3.49 10.45 -7.04
CA ALA A 95 -2.99 11.56 -6.24
C ALA A 95 -3.63 12.88 -6.68
N GLU A 96 -3.83 13.83 -5.75
CA GLU A 96 -4.40 15.16 -6.06
C GLU A 96 -3.66 15.87 -7.21
N ALA A 97 -2.37 15.53 -7.39
CA ALA A 97 -1.58 15.88 -8.56
C ALA A 97 -0.82 14.65 -9.10
N PRO A 98 -0.69 14.49 -10.43
CA PRO A 98 0.10 13.42 -11.01
C PRO A 98 1.57 13.46 -10.56
N ILE A 99 2.17 12.30 -10.33
CA ILE A 99 3.59 12.17 -10.00
C ILE A 99 4.43 12.61 -11.20
N LYS A 100 5.38 13.54 -11.02
CA LYS A 100 6.11 14.16 -12.15
C LYS A 100 7.54 13.64 -12.32
N GLY A 101 7.99 12.77 -11.42
CA GLY A 101 9.30 12.16 -11.51
C GLY A 101 9.61 11.15 -10.41
N PRO A 102 10.83 10.57 -10.42
CA PRO A 102 11.21 9.52 -9.49
C PRO A 102 11.26 9.97 -8.02
N GLU A 103 11.65 11.23 -7.73
CA GLU A 103 11.65 11.74 -6.35
C GLU A 103 10.22 11.92 -5.81
N ASP A 104 9.31 12.42 -6.64
CA ASP A 104 7.90 12.56 -6.27
C ASP A 104 7.28 11.19 -5.97
N LEU A 105 7.65 10.16 -6.76
CA LEU A 105 7.20 8.79 -6.53
C LEU A 105 7.66 8.26 -5.16
N LYS A 106 8.93 8.49 -4.83
CA LYS A 106 9.50 8.10 -3.54
C LYS A 106 8.78 8.78 -2.39
N ASN A 107 8.56 10.09 -2.48
CA ASN A 107 7.89 10.84 -1.42
C ASN A 107 6.45 10.37 -1.25
N HIS A 108 5.71 10.20 -2.35
CA HIS A 108 4.35 9.67 -2.32
C HIS A 108 4.28 8.29 -1.65
N PHE A 109 5.16 7.35 -2.01
CA PHE A 109 5.18 6.03 -1.37
C PHE A 109 5.58 6.07 0.11
N LYS A 110 6.42 7.03 0.50
CA LYS A 110 6.80 7.21 1.89
C LYS A 110 5.67 7.83 2.71
N GLU A 111 4.97 8.82 2.16
CA GLU A 111 3.91 9.56 2.84
C GLU A 111 2.62 8.73 2.93
N GLU A 112 2.17 8.12 1.83
CA GLU A 112 0.90 7.39 1.79
C GLU A 112 0.99 5.97 2.35
N PHE A 113 2.14 5.31 2.19
CA PHE A 113 2.27 3.87 2.46
C PHE A 113 3.37 3.52 3.48
N ASP A 114 4.17 4.49 3.93
CA ASP A 114 5.38 4.27 4.74
C ASP A 114 6.37 3.26 4.10
N ILE A 115 6.49 3.30 2.76
CA ILE A 115 7.38 2.41 2.00
C ILE A 115 8.58 3.19 1.45
N ASP A 116 9.78 2.79 1.87
CA ASP A 116 11.03 3.33 1.33
C ASP A 116 11.41 2.64 0.00
N LEU A 117 11.18 3.32 -1.12
CA LEU A 117 11.51 2.80 -2.45
C LEU A 117 13.02 2.71 -2.69
N GLY A 118 13.42 1.69 -3.46
CA GLY A 118 14.80 1.50 -3.91
C GLY A 118 15.13 2.31 -5.17
N GLU A 119 16.34 2.84 -5.25
CA GLU A 119 16.85 3.50 -6.46
C GLU A 119 17.45 2.49 -7.44
N LYS A 120 17.12 2.65 -8.73
CA LYS A 120 17.67 1.89 -9.84
C LYS A 120 18.44 2.80 -10.78
N LYS A 121 19.65 2.36 -11.14
CA LYS A 121 20.61 3.18 -11.90
C LYS A 121 20.03 3.59 -13.26
N GLY A 122 19.84 4.90 -13.44
CA GLY A 122 19.35 5.49 -14.69
C GLY A 122 17.83 5.68 -14.77
N GLU A 123 17.08 5.07 -13.85
CA GLU A 123 15.61 5.14 -13.78
C GLU A 123 15.14 5.92 -12.53
N GLY A 124 16.00 6.06 -11.52
CA GLY A 124 15.67 6.70 -10.25
C GLY A 124 14.94 5.73 -9.32
N TYR A 125 14.08 6.24 -8.43
CA TYR A 125 13.25 5.40 -7.57
C TYR A 125 12.19 4.65 -8.36
N VAL A 126 12.02 3.37 -8.04
CA VAL A 126 11.13 2.46 -8.74
C VAL A 126 10.35 1.60 -7.75
N ILE A 127 9.17 1.15 -8.15
CA ILE A 127 8.34 0.23 -7.36
C ILE A 127 8.66 -1.19 -7.81
N THR A 128 9.04 -2.06 -6.89
CA THR A 128 9.19 -3.50 -7.15
C THR A 128 7.91 -4.24 -6.79
N LEU A 129 7.78 -5.50 -7.23
CA LEU A 129 6.66 -6.35 -6.81
C LEU A 129 6.53 -6.40 -5.28
N LYS A 130 7.65 -6.44 -4.56
CA LYS A 130 7.65 -6.49 -3.09
C LYS A 130 7.06 -5.22 -2.48
N ASP A 131 7.28 -4.07 -3.10
CA ASP A 131 6.75 -2.80 -2.62
C ASP A 131 5.23 -2.76 -2.80
N LEU A 132 4.74 -3.26 -3.95
CA LEU A 132 3.30 -3.40 -4.20
C LEU A 132 2.64 -4.42 -3.25
N GLU A 133 3.29 -5.56 -2.97
CA GLU A 133 2.84 -6.53 -1.96
C GLU A 133 2.77 -5.90 -0.55
N ASN A 134 3.72 -5.02 -0.20
CA ASN A 134 3.70 -4.31 1.08
C ASN A 134 2.59 -3.27 1.14
N MET A 135 2.32 -2.55 0.05
CA MET A 135 1.22 -1.59 -0.05
C MET A 135 -0.13 -2.28 0.23
N TYR A 136 -0.43 -3.36 -0.50
CA TYR A 136 -1.66 -4.12 -0.28
C TYR A 136 -1.71 -4.81 1.08
N GLY A 137 -0.58 -5.27 1.60
CA GLY A 137 -0.50 -5.77 2.97
C GLY A 137 -0.88 -4.69 4.00
N GLY A 138 -0.48 -3.44 3.77
CA GLY A 138 -0.85 -2.29 4.60
C GLY A 138 -2.36 -2.04 4.59
N TYR A 139 -2.99 -2.12 3.42
CA TYR A 139 -4.45 -2.05 3.32
C TYR A 139 -5.15 -3.17 4.09
N VAL A 140 -4.66 -4.42 4.00
CA VAL A 140 -5.19 -5.55 4.79
C VAL A 140 -5.05 -5.30 6.29
N TYR A 141 -3.93 -4.72 6.74
CA TYR A 141 -3.74 -4.33 8.14
C TYR A 141 -4.81 -3.33 8.62
N ASN A 142 -5.17 -2.40 7.74
CA ASN A 142 -6.20 -1.37 7.96
C ASN A 142 -7.63 -1.85 7.65
N GLN A 143 -7.80 -3.11 7.23
CA GLN A 143 -9.08 -3.68 6.80
C GLN A 143 -9.75 -2.93 5.64
N VAL A 144 -8.93 -2.43 4.73
CA VAL A 144 -9.35 -1.86 3.46
C VAL A 144 -9.17 -2.94 2.39
N ASP A 145 -10.23 -3.21 1.62
CA ASP A 145 -10.22 -4.28 0.58
C ASP A 145 -9.72 -3.76 -0.77
N MET A 146 -8.65 -2.95 -0.73
CA MET A 146 -8.16 -2.21 -1.88
C MET A 146 -7.68 -3.11 -3.02
N LEU A 147 -7.12 -4.29 -2.69
CA LEU A 147 -6.69 -5.25 -3.71
C LEU A 147 -7.86 -5.75 -4.56
N THR A 148 -9.00 -5.99 -3.93
CA THR A 148 -10.22 -6.41 -4.64
C THR A 148 -10.73 -5.25 -5.50
N GLU A 149 -10.87 -4.06 -4.92
CA GLU A 149 -11.35 -2.85 -5.62
C GLU A 149 -10.50 -2.52 -6.85
N ASP A 150 -9.17 -2.50 -6.71
CA ASP A 150 -8.26 -2.25 -7.82
C ASP A 150 -8.32 -3.34 -8.89
N SER A 151 -8.45 -4.62 -8.48
CA SER A 151 -8.56 -5.72 -9.42
C SER A 151 -9.84 -5.64 -10.27
N GLU A 152 -10.97 -5.27 -9.65
CA GLU A 152 -12.25 -5.07 -10.32
C GLU A 152 -12.20 -3.87 -11.26
N ALA A 153 -11.58 -2.76 -10.84
CA ALA A 153 -11.41 -1.57 -11.67
C ALA A 153 -10.57 -1.88 -12.92
N LEU A 154 -9.44 -2.57 -12.75
CA LEU A 154 -8.58 -3.00 -13.85
C LEU A 154 -9.26 -3.99 -14.80
N GLU A 155 -10.09 -4.90 -14.27
CA GLU A 155 -10.87 -5.82 -15.10
C GLU A 155 -11.97 -5.09 -15.89
N ALA A 156 -12.65 -4.11 -15.27
CA ALA A 156 -13.70 -3.32 -15.90
C ALA A 156 -13.19 -2.52 -17.11
N VAL A 157 -11.95 -2.04 -17.06
CA VAL A 157 -11.30 -1.35 -18.20
C VAL A 157 -10.58 -2.30 -19.16
N GLY A 158 -10.62 -3.61 -18.91
CA GLY A 158 -10.04 -4.64 -19.76
C GLY A 158 -8.50 -4.73 -19.70
N ILE A 159 -7.88 -4.15 -18.67
CA ILE A 159 -6.44 -4.25 -18.44
C ILE A 159 -6.11 -5.62 -17.84
N LEU A 160 -6.92 -6.07 -16.88
CA LEU A 160 -6.73 -7.36 -16.21
C LEU A 160 -7.79 -8.38 -16.63
N HIS A 161 -7.41 -9.65 -16.67
CA HIS A 161 -8.31 -10.78 -16.94
C HIS A 161 -8.12 -11.82 -15.83
N THR A 162 -8.91 -11.70 -14.76
CA THR A 162 -8.81 -12.55 -13.55
C THR A 162 -9.19 -14.00 -13.81
N GLY A 163 -10.01 -14.29 -14.83
CA GLY A 163 -10.43 -15.66 -15.21
C GLY A 163 -9.30 -16.61 -15.68
N ILE A 164 -8.04 -16.17 -15.60
CA ILE A 164 -6.83 -16.97 -15.87
C ILE A 164 -6.26 -17.59 -14.57
N LEU A 165 -6.73 -17.16 -13.39
CA LEU A 165 -6.29 -17.66 -12.08
C LEU A 165 -7.07 -18.89 -11.57
N GLU A 166 -8.04 -19.42 -12.35
CA GLU A 166 -8.80 -20.65 -12.04
C GLU A 166 -8.12 -21.96 -12.50
#